data_AF-A0A8T1VMG0-F1
#
_entry.id   AF-A0A8T1VMG0-F1
#
_cell.length_a   1.000
_cell.length_b   1.000
_cell.length_c   1.000
_cell.angle_alpha   90.00
_cell.angle_beta   90.00
_cell.angle_gamma   90.00
#
_symmetry.space_group_name_H-M   'P 1'
#
loop_
_entity.id
_entity.type
_entity.pdbx_description
1 polymer ?
#
loop_
_entity_poly.entity_id
_entity_poly.type
_entity_poly.pdbx_seq_one_letter_code
_entity_poly.pdbx_strand_id
1 'polypeptide(L)'
;MGNQASTPAAASQQGGCPVQHDAKAASPEGCPVQHDAAAKTGCPVVTDGKSEVYNVYGQRIDPSNMMPYNPNQDPDAEQRYPLPQDRVQSTIPKGGTEGTWLYPSEQMFFNALRRKNKGEDVHEGDVKAIVSIHNNMNERAWAQVEHYEAVCHPDLPGSKLLKFCGRPDKLTPIAWVKKMMGFGEPFDRHDWTVLRADNTQVRYVIDYYFDDDKSAQDQVPELHSADKVKSISMYARPAVDSVGALVDRIKFPVMSFIEGMTGPDITARSALVERAQEEKDAPEPLSVQEVEDTFAKVKSTCKNCMQEVKTCSNDVQCSQAAMALQLCMGRIICPPQAAAFTKALDSGDETAVDAAFEAMNSGLELFQERSASAMQEQAVRESLAKN
;
A
#
# COMPACT_ATOMS: atom_id res chain seq x y z
N MET A 1 -51.26 -10.90 -27.97
CA MET A 1 -52.31 -11.94 -28.19
C MET A 1 -51.81 -13.15 -27.40
N GLY A 2 -52.47 -13.73 -26.41
CA GLY A 2 -53.90 -13.95 -26.16
C GLY A 2 -53.93 -15.35 -25.50
N ASN A 3 -53.85 -15.42 -24.17
CA ASN A 3 -55.00 -15.44 -23.26
C ASN A 3 -55.71 -16.81 -23.23
N GLN A 4 -55.57 -17.53 -22.11
CA GLN A 4 -56.70 -18.16 -21.39
C GLN A 4 -56.25 -18.72 -20.03
N ALA A 5 -57.20 -18.85 -19.10
CA ALA A 5 -57.03 -19.40 -17.76
C ALA A 5 -58.23 -20.30 -17.40
N SER A 6 -58.10 -21.17 -16.39
CA SER A 6 -59.23 -21.91 -15.81
C SER A 6 -58.94 -22.35 -14.36
N THR A 7 -59.93 -22.16 -13.50
CA THR A 7 -60.07 -22.61 -12.09
C THR A 7 -61.40 -23.42 -12.00
N PRO A 8 -62.03 -23.79 -10.84
CA PRO A 8 -61.71 -23.67 -9.40
C PRO A 8 -61.81 -25.07 -8.69
N ALA A 9 -62.36 -25.38 -7.50
CA ALA A 9 -62.99 -24.66 -6.36
C ALA A 9 -63.05 -25.55 -5.08
N ALA A 10 -62.90 -24.94 -3.89
CA ALA A 10 -63.52 -25.33 -2.58
C ALA A 10 -63.17 -26.73 -1.97
N ALA A 11 -63.39 -27.09 -0.69
CA ALA A 11 -63.90 -26.47 0.57
C ALA A 11 -63.58 -27.44 1.75
N SER A 12 -63.81 -27.22 3.06
CA SER A 12 -63.82 -26.04 3.98
C SER A 12 -64.13 -26.52 5.44
N GLN A 13 -64.17 -25.64 6.46
CA GLN A 13 -64.64 -25.86 7.87
C GLN A 13 -63.70 -26.67 8.82
N GLN A 14 -63.71 -26.55 10.18
CA GLN A 14 -64.24 -25.53 11.13
C GLN A 14 -63.62 -25.67 12.56
N GLY A 15 -63.74 -24.62 13.38
CA GLY A 15 -63.70 -24.66 14.86
C GLY A 15 -62.35 -24.35 15.53
N GLY A 16 -62.25 -23.59 16.65
CA GLY A 16 -63.27 -22.81 17.38
C GLY A 16 -62.65 -22.03 18.56
N CYS A 17 -63.29 -20.94 19.01
CA CYS A 17 -62.79 -20.05 20.09
C CYS A 17 -63.58 -20.22 21.41
N PRO A 18 -63.01 -19.79 22.56
CA PRO A 18 -63.44 -18.50 23.12
C PRO A 18 -62.28 -17.58 23.57
N VAL A 19 -62.62 -16.40 24.11
CA VAL A 19 -61.76 -15.20 24.15
C VAL A 19 -61.46 -14.72 25.58
N GLN A 20 -60.23 -14.23 25.84
CA GLN A 20 -60.02 -13.02 26.66
C GLN A 20 -58.66 -12.33 26.41
N HIS A 21 -58.76 -11.10 25.88
CA HIS A 21 -58.00 -9.85 26.13
C HIS A 21 -56.78 -9.88 27.10
N ASP A 22 -55.70 -9.11 26.89
CA ASP A 22 -55.48 -8.02 25.90
C ASP A 22 -53.99 -7.65 25.66
N ALA A 23 -53.79 -6.68 24.76
CA ALA A 23 -52.64 -5.73 24.66
C ALA A 23 -51.38 -6.06 23.81
N LYS A 24 -51.26 -5.27 22.71
CA LYS A 24 -50.04 -4.72 22.07
C LYS A 24 -48.88 -5.65 21.67
N ALA A 25 -48.86 -6.00 20.39
CA ALA A 25 -47.86 -5.46 19.47
C ALA A 25 -48.49 -5.30 18.07
N ALA A 26 -48.21 -4.19 17.38
CA ALA A 26 -48.74 -3.94 16.04
C ALA A 26 -47.61 -3.97 14.99
N SER A 27 -47.86 -4.65 13.87
CA SER A 27 -46.99 -4.62 12.68
C SER A 27 -47.84 -4.97 11.45
N PRO A 28 -47.82 -4.11 10.41
CA PRO A 28 -48.23 -4.51 9.08
C PRO A 28 -47.15 -4.20 8.01
N GLU A 29 -46.71 -5.26 7.36
CA GLU A 29 -46.57 -5.42 5.90
C GLU A 29 -46.50 -4.16 4.99
N GLY A 30 -45.38 -4.04 4.26
CA GLY A 30 -45.41 -4.21 2.80
C GLY A 30 -45.91 -3.09 1.88
N CYS A 31 -44.96 -2.32 1.32
CA CYS A 31 -44.97 -1.71 -0.02
C CYS A 31 -46.04 -0.62 -0.34
N PRO A 32 -45.65 0.49 -1.00
CA PRO A 32 -45.27 0.42 -2.42
C PRO A 32 -44.00 1.21 -2.80
N VAL A 33 -43.43 0.88 -3.97
CA VAL A 33 -42.32 1.63 -4.58
C VAL A 33 -42.87 2.87 -5.27
N GLN A 34 -42.40 4.05 -4.85
CA GLN A 34 -42.45 5.26 -5.67
C GLN A 34 -41.07 5.45 -6.33
N HIS A 35 -41.02 5.38 -7.66
CA HIS A 35 -39.89 5.89 -8.41
C HIS A 35 -40.07 7.40 -8.58
N ASP A 36 -39.24 8.21 -7.91
CA ASP A 36 -38.77 9.48 -8.48
C ASP A 36 -37.54 10.05 -7.75
N ALA A 37 -36.78 10.88 -8.47
CA ALA A 37 -35.64 11.69 -8.03
C ALA A 37 -34.34 11.00 -7.52
N ALA A 38 -33.23 11.32 -8.22
CA ALA A 38 -31.83 11.32 -7.75
C ALA A 38 -31.21 10.01 -7.22
N ALA A 39 -30.71 9.17 -8.13
CA ALA A 39 -29.84 8.04 -7.80
C ALA A 39 -28.48 8.49 -7.20
N LYS A 40 -28.31 8.35 -5.88
CA LYS A 40 -27.01 8.44 -5.19
C LYS A 40 -26.35 7.06 -5.09
N THR A 41 -25.79 6.57 -6.19
CA THR A 41 -24.92 5.37 -6.17
C THR A 41 -23.57 5.71 -5.56
N GLY A 42 -23.33 5.31 -4.31
CA GLY A 42 -22.04 5.43 -3.64
C GLY A 42 -21.81 6.77 -2.93
N CYS A 43 -22.37 6.93 -1.73
CA CYS A 43 -21.94 7.93 -0.76
C CYS A 43 -21.57 7.21 0.55
N PRO A 44 -20.38 7.47 1.15
CA PRO A 44 -20.03 6.87 2.43
C PRO A 44 -20.92 7.43 3.55
N VAL A 45 -21.23 6.59 4.53
CA VAL A 45 -21.94 7.02 5.75
C VAL A 45 -20.98 7.86 6.58
N VAL A 46 -21.39 9.08 6.93
CA VAL A 46 -20.63 9.96 7.83
C VAL A 46 -21.24 9.87 9.22
N THR A 47 -20.47 9.36 10.18
CA THR A 47 -20.75 9.46 11.61
C THR A 47 -20.07 10.70 12.20
N ASP A 48 -20.69 11.29 13.22
CA ASP A 48 -20.40 12.65 13.66
C ASP A 48 -19.11 12.79 14.52
N GLY A 49 -18.60 14.02 14.66
CA GLY A 49 -17.50 14.39 15.55
C GLY A 49 -16.08 14.33 14.95
N LYS A 50 -15.72 13.23 14.27
CA LYS A 50 -14.56 13.15 13.37
C LYS A 50 -14.93 12.20 12.22
N SER A 51 -14.93 12.69 10.99
CA SER A 51 -15.46 11.98 9.81
C SER A 51 -14.53 10.85 9.35
N GLU A 52 -14.51 9.76 10.10
CA GLU A 52 -13.96 8.49 9.68
C GLU A 52 -14.67 8.00 8.41
N VAL A 53 -13.93 7.92 7.30
CA VAL A 53 -14.47 7.43 6.04
C VAL A 53 -14.33 5.91 6.00
N TYR A 54 -15.41 5.20 5.72
CA TYR A 54 -15.43 3.75 5.59
C TYR A 54 -15.68 3.32 4.14
N ASN A 55 -15.04 2.23 3.71
CA ASN A 55 -15.32 1.61 2.42
C ASN A 55 -16.56 0.69 2.48
N VAL A 56 -16.96 0.12 1.34
CA VAL A 56 -18.13 -0.78 1.23
C VAL A 56 -18.01 -2.09 2.03
N TYR A 57 -16.83 -2.38 2.59
CA TYR A 57 -16.54 -3.55 3.42
C TYR A 57 -16.36 -3.19 4.90
N GLY A 58 -16.67 -1.95 5.31
CA GLY A 58 -16.51 -1.50 6.70
C GLY A 58 -15.07 -1.23 7.14
N GLN A 59 -14.11 -1.20 6.22
CA GLN A 59 -12.71 -0.87 6.52
C GLN A 59 -12.51 0.65 6.49
N ARG A 60 -11.89 1.21 7.55
CA ARG A 60 -11.61 2.66 7.64
C ARG A 60 -10.52 3.07 6.64
N ILE A 61 -10.76 4.18 5.93
CA ILE A 61 -9.89 4.78 4.91
C ILE A 61 -9.42 6.17 5.36
N ASP A 62 -8.14 6.48 5.15
CA ASP A 62 -7.59 7.83 5.29
C ASP A 62 -8.04 8.69 4.08
N PRO A 63 -8.85 9.76 4.27
CA PRO A 63 -9.35 10.58 3.18
C PRO A 63 -8.27 11.41 2.47
N SER A 64 -7.05 11.48 2.99
CA SER A 64 -5.92 12.20 2.38
C SER A 64 -5.20 11.43 1.27
N ASN A 65 -5.33 10.10 1.21
CA ASN A 65 -4.74 9.25 0.17
C ASN A 65 -5.67 8.14 -0.36
N MET A 66 -6.88 8.00 0.21
CA MET A 66 -7.86 6.95 -0.09
C MET A 66 -7.36 5.51 0.20
N MET A 67 -6.31 5.34 1.01
CA MET A 67 -5.81 4.04 1.47
C MET A 67 -6.51 3.59 2.76
N PRO A 68 -6.65 2.28 3.00
CA PRO A 68 -7.05 1.77 4.31
C PRO A 68 -6.04 2.15 5.41
N TYR A 69 -6.54 2.40 6.63
CA TYR A 69 -5.69 2.68 7.79
C TYR A 69 -4.79 1.51 8.19
N ASN A 70 -5.28 0.28 8.05
CA ASN A 70 -4.46 -0.94 8.14
C ASN A 70 -4.50 -1.65 6.77
N PRO A 71 -3.50 -1.42 5.89
CA PRO A 71 -3.43 -2.06 4.58
C PRO A 71 -2.94 -3.51 4.70
N ASN A 72 -3.45 -4.40 3.85
CA ASN A 72 -3.04 -5.81 3.89
C ASN A 72 -1.56 -5.99 3.48
N GLN A 73 -0.79 -6.63 4.37
CA GLN A 73 0.61 -7.01 4.19
C GLN A 73 0.79 -8.54 4.15
N ASP A 74 -0.27 -9.34 4.31
CA ASP A 74 -0.18 -10.79 4.14
C ASP A 74 0.20 -11.12 2.69
N PRO A 75 1.07 -12.13 2.42
CA PRO A 75 1.43 -12.54 1.08
C PRO A 75 0.22 -12.94 0.22
N ASP A 76 0.33 -12.75 -1.10
CA ASP A 76 -0.66 -13.26 -2.05
C ASP A 76 -0.61 -14.80 -2.10
N ALA A 77 -1.74 -15.45 -2.41
CA ALA A 77 -1.84 -16.91 -2.44
C ALA A 77 -0.97 -17.57 -3.53
N GLU A 78 -0.60 -16.82 -4.58
CA GLU A 78 0.30 -17.28 -5.65
C GLU A 78 1.77 -16.86 -5.44
N GLN A 79 2.08 -16.10 -4.38
CA GLN A 79 3.41 -15.55 -4.12
C GLN A 79 4.41 -16.64 -3.71
N ARG A 80 5.54 -16.70 -4.41
CA ARG A 80 6.65 -17.63 -4.14
C ARG A 80 7.70 -17.04 -3.20
N TYR A 81 8.00 -15.76 -3.32
CA TYR A 81 9.13 -15.12 -2.62
C TYR A 81 8.69 -14.10 -1.55
N PRO A 82 9.39 -14.01 -0.39
CA PRO A 82 9.04 -13.07 0.67
C PRO A 82 9.43 -11.63 0.28
N LEU A 83 8.45 -10.72 0.24
CA LEU A 83 8.66 -9.30 -0.03
C LEU A 83 8.78 -8.49 1.27
N PRO A 84 9.60 -7.43 1.33
CA PRO A 84 9.67 -6.55 2.47
C PRO A 84 8.31 -5.92 2.83
N GLN A 85 7.97 -5.98 4.12
CA GLN A 85 6.81 -5.30 4.72
C GLN A 85 7.16 -3.91 5.30
N ASP A 86 8.45 -3.59 5.43
CA ASP A 86 8.94 -2.28 5.88
C ASP A 86 8.45 -1.15 4.97
N ARG A 87 8.18 0.02 5.56
CA ARG A 87 7.69 1.21 4.84
C ARG A 87 8.71 2.34 4.88
N VAL A 88 9.05 2.83 3.70
CA VAL A 88 10.06 3.87 3.49
C VAL A 88 9.49 5.24 3.83
N GLN A 89 10.26 6.07 4.54
CA GLN A 89 9.91 7.47 4.80
C GLN A 89 10.24 8.34 3.59
N SER A 90 9.30 9.17 3.16
CA SER A 90 9.52 10.17 2.11
C SER A 90 10.16 11.44 2.67
N THR A 91 10.71 12.27 1.79
CA THR A 91 11.09 13.65 2.12
C THR A 91 9.94 14.65 1.85
N ILE A 92 8.72 14.16 1.57
CA ILE A 92 7.54 14.98 1.26
C ILE A 92 6.78 15.33 2.55
N PRO A 93 6.69 16.60 2.99
CA PRO A 93 5.98 16.96 4.22
C PRO A 93 4.47 16.65 4.15
N LYS A 94 3.89 16.03 5.18
CA LYS A 94 2.46 15.71 5.25
C LYS A 94 1.66 16.85 5.89
N GLY A 95 0.82 17.51 5.07
CA GLY A 95 -0.07 18.59 5.50
C GLY A 95 -1.00 18.16 6.63
N GLY A 96 -1.19 19.05 7.61
CA GLY A 96 -1.89 18.74 8.86
C GLY A 96 -1.06 17.97 9.90
N THR A 97 0.22 17.72 9.65
CA THR A 97 1.16 17.11 10.60
C THR A 97 2.57 17.73 10.48
N GLU A 98 3.45 17.41 11.42
CA GLU A 98 4.88 17.74 11.36
C GLU A 98 5.76 16.57 10.87
N GLY A 99 5.15 15.48 10.41
CA GLY A 99 5.86 14.37 9.75
C GLY A 99 5.82 14.46 8.23
N THR A 100 6.53 13.54 7.57
CA THR A 100 6.44 13.33 6.12
C THR A 100 5.49 12.19 5.76
N TRP A 101 5.25 11.97 4.47
CA TRP A 101 4.51 10.78 4.02
C TRP A 101 5.36 9.51 4.13
N LEU A 102 4.69 8.37 4.29
CA LEU A 102 5.31 7.03 4.20
C LEU A 102 4.86 6.35 2.91
N TYR A 103 5.81 5.84 2.12
CA TYR A 103 5.51 5.06 0.93
C TYR A 103 4.89 3.69 1.27
N PRO A 104 4.23 3.00 0.33
CA PRO A 104 3.92 1.58 0.47
C PRO A 104 5.19 0.74 0.66
N SER A 105 5.06 -0.40 1.33
CA SER A 105 6.07 -1.47 1.28
C SER A 105 6.01 -2.20 -0.06
N GLU A 106 7.02 -3.01 -0.36
CA GLU A 106 7.03 -3.89 -1.52
C GLU A 106 5.86 -4.89 -1.50
N GLN A 107 5.61 -5.50 -0.34
CA GLN A 107 4.47 -6.41 -0.15
C GLN A 107 3.11 -5.70 -0.34
N MET A 108 2.93 -4.48 0.19
CA MET A 108 1.72 -3.67 -0.07
C MET A 108 1.56 -3.34 -1.56
N PHE A 109 2.67 -3.10 -2.28
CA PHE A 109 2.65 -2.75 -3.69
C PHE A 109 2.27 -3.95 -4.56
N PHE A 110 2.90 -5.11 -4.33
CA PHE A 110 2.57 -6.37 -5.03
C PHE A 110 1.11 -6.77 -4.80
N ASN A 111 0.64 -6.75 -3.55
CA ASN A 111 -0.76 -6.98 -3.18
C ASN A 111 -1.73 -5.99 -3.87
N ALA A 112 -1.28 -4.77 -4.19
CA ALA A 112 -2.05 -3.77 -4.92
C ALA A 112 -1.99 -3.94 -6.45
N LEU A 113 -0.96 -4.59 -7.02
CA LEU A 113 -0.90 -4.98 -8.42
C LEU A 113 -1.78 -6.21 -8.69
N ARG A 114 -1.66 -7.27 -7.88
CA ARG A 114 -2.44 -8.51 -7.97
C ARG A 114 -3.95 -8.20 -7.89
N ARG A 115 -4.39 -7.45 -6.87
CA ARG A 115 -5.79 -6.97 -6.72
C ARG A 115 -6.31 -6.07 -7.85
N LYS A 116 -5.45 -5.52 -8.70
CA LYS A 116 -5.83 -4.68 -9.86
C LYS A 116 -5.82 -5.45 -11.18
N ASN A 117 -5.45 -6.74 -11.18
CA ASN A 117 -5.13 -7.53 -12.37
C ASN A 117 -4.08 -6.80 -13.25
N LYS A 118 -3.05 -6.26 -12.59
CA LYS A 118 -1.89 -5.58 -13.21
C LYS A 118 -0.55 -6.12 -12.68
N GLY A 119 -0.57 -7.32 -12.11
CA GLY A 119 0.60 -7.96 -11.51
C GLY A 119 0.90 -9.35 -12.06
N GLU A 120 0.13 -9.83 -13.05
CA GLU A 120 0.24 -11.20 -13.59
C GLU A 120 1.66 -11.46 -14.15
N ASP A 121 2.17 -10.55 -14.98
CA ASP A 121 3.53 -10.60 -15.54
C ASP A 121 4.65 -10.11 -14.59
N VAL A 122 4.31 -9.61 -13.39
CA VAL A 122 5.29 -9.00 -12.47
C VAL A 122 5.85 -10.05 -11.52
N HIS A 123 7.18 -10.27 -11.59
CA HIS A 123 7.89 -11.15 -10.67
C HIS A 123 8.22 -10.44 -9.35
N GLU A 124 8.29 -11.19 -8.26
CA GLU A 124 8.66 -10.66 -6.94
C GLU A 124 10.05 -10.00 -6.96
N GLY A 125 10.98 -10.53 -7.77
CA GLY A 125 12.31 -9.93 -7.97
C GLY A 125 12.29 -8.52 -8.56
N ASP A 126 11.23 -8.14 -9.28
CA ASP A 126 11.10 -6.82 -9.90
C ASP A 126 10.50 -5.78 -8.94
N VAL A 127 9.80 -6.23 -7.89
CA VAL A 127 8.98 -5.34 -7.04
C VAL A 127 9.83 -4.27 -6.37
N LYS A 128 11.04 -4.62 -5.91
CA LYS A 128 12.03 -3.67 -5.37
C LYS A 128 12.36 -2.56 -6.38
N ALA A 129 12.66 -2.92 -7.63
CA ALA A 129 12.95 -1.96 -8.68
C ALA A 129 11.71 -1.11 -9.02
N ILE A 130 10.52 -1.72 -9.13
CA ILE A 130 9.27 -1.03 -9.45
C ILE A 130 8.91 -0.01 -8.35
N VAL A 131 9.01 -0.40 -7.07
CA VAL A 131 8.80 0.51 -5.92
C VAL A 131 9.85 1.61 -5.88
N SER A 132 11.12 1.30 -6.20
CA SER A 132 12.18 2.30 -6.36
C SER A 132 11.83 3.34 -7.43
N ILE A 133 11.36 2.91 -8.61
CA ILE A 133 10.88 3.81 -9.67
C ILE A 133 9.74 4.72 -9.14
N HIS A 134 8.73 4.14 -8.48
CA HIS A 134 7.57 4.90 -7.99
C HIS A 134 7.92 5.90 -6.89
N ASN A 135 8.79 5.56 -5.94
CA ASN A 135 9.22 6.46 -4.88
C ASN A 135 10.02 7.64 -5.46
N ASN A 136 10.99 7.36 -6.34
CA ASN A 136 11.72 8.38 -7.09
C ASN A 136 10.81 9.30 -7.93
N MET A 137 9.77 8.75 -8.56
CA MET A 137 8.79 9.53 -9.32
C MET A 137 7.99 10.50 -8.44
N ASN A 138 7.63 10.08 -7.21
CA ASN A 138 6.94 10.95 -6.26
C ASN A 138 7.85 12.09 -5.78
N GLU A 139 9.12 11.81 -5.47
CA GLU A 139 10.07 12.84 -5.05
C GLU A 139 10.37 13.85 -6.19
N ARG A 140 10.51 13.38 -7.44
CA ARG A 140 10.63 14.26 -8.62
C ARG A 140 9.39 15.13 -8.83
N ALA A 141 8.20 14.57 -8.65
CA ALA A 141 6.94 15.30 -8.78
C ALA A 141 6.82 16.39 -7.71
N TRP A 142 7.21 16.10 -6.47
CA TRP A 142 7.22 17.09 -5.40
C TRP A 142 8.31 18.15 -5.58
N ALA A 143 9.52 17.79 -6.05
CA ALA A 143 10.55 18.78 -6.37
C ALA A 143 10.10 19.77 -7.46
N GLN A 144 9.33 19.32 -8.46
CA GLN A 144 8.70 20.22 -9.43
C GLN A 144 7.68 21.15 -8.75
N VAL A 145 6.89 20.67 -7.77
CA VAL A 145 5.94 21.49 -6.99
C VAL A 145 6.66 22.52 -6.13
N GLU A 146 7.70 22.13 -5.39
CA GLU A 146 8.52 23.04 -4.56
C GLU A 146 9.13 24.17 -5.39
N HIS A 147 9.71 23.85 -6.54
CA HIS A 147 10.28 24.84 -7.47
C HIS A 147 9.20 25.75 -8.06
N TYR A 148 8.00 25.23 -8.34
CA TYR A 148 6.86 26.02 -8.80
C TYR A 148 6.41 27.04 -7.74
N GLU A 149 6.27 26.58 -6.50
CA GLU A 149 5.90 27.41 -5.34
C GLU A 149 6.98 28.45 -5.02
N ALA A 150 8.26 28.09 -5.02
CA ALA A 150 9.36 29.02 -4.77
C ALA A 150 9.45 30.16 -5.79
N VAL A 151 9.18 29.90 -7.07
CA VAL A 151 9.17 30.91 -8.13
C VAL A 151 7.90 31.78 -8.09
N CYS A 152 6.75 31.20 -7.75
CA CYS A 152 5.47 31.92 -7.79
C CYS A 152 5.15 32.65 -6.48
N HIS A 153 5.49 32.09 -5.33
CA HIS A 153 5.14 32.54 -3.98
C HIS A 153 6.35 32.43 -3.02
N PRO A 154 7.49 33.10 -3.31
CA PRO A 154 8.71 33.05 -2.47
C PRO A 154 8.50 33.55 -1.04
N ASP A 155 7.43 34.31 -0.81
CA ASP A 155 6.95 34.81 0.48
C ASP A 155 6.17 33.76 1.31
N LEU A 156 5.82 32.60 0.74
CA LEU A 156 5.11 31.50 1.39
C LEU A 156 5.93 30.18 1.43
N PRO A 157 7.14 30.16 2.03
CA PRO A 157 7.97 28.96 2.14
C PRO A 157 7.32 27.87 3.02
N GLY A 158 7.72 26.62 2.82
CA GLY A 158 7.29 25.51 3.69
C GLY A 158 5.94 24.86 3.33
N SER A 159 5.55 24.91 2.05
CA SER A 159 4.39 24.16 1.54
C SER A 159 4.45 22.66 1.91
N LYS A 160 3.30 22.06 2.23
CA LYS A 160 3.15 20.64 2.61
C LYS A 160 2.15 19.92 1.69
N LEU A 161 2.35 18.63 1.38
CA LEU A 161 1.39 17.82 0.61
C LEU A 161 0.24 17.39 1.52
N LEU A 162 -0.96 17.93 1.31
CA LEU A 162 -2.14 17.65 2.14
C LEU A 162 -2.91 16.42 1.68
N LYS A 163 -3.02 16.21 0.36
CA LYS A 163 -3.78 15.10 -0.24
C LYS A 163 -3.28 14.77 -1.65
N PHE A 164 -3.42 13.52 -2.07
CA PHE A 164 -3.27 13.12 -3.47
C PHE A 164 -4.42 12.22 -3.96
N CYS A 165 -4.61 12.17 -5.28
CA CYS A 165 -5.68 11.42 -5.95
C CYS A 165 -5.26 11.06 -7.39
N GLY A 166 -5.07 9.77 -7.68
CA GLY A 166 -4.89 9.28 -9.04
C GLY A 166 -6.17 9.44 -9.88
N ARG A 167 -6.01 9.84 -11.14
CA ARG A 167 -7.10 10.13 -12.11
C ARG A 167 -6.74 9.73 -13.55
N PRO A 168 -6.28 8.49 -13.81
CA PRO A 168 -5.79 8.06 -15.11
C PRO A 168 -6.82 8.29 -16.24
N ASP A 169 -8.08 7.96 -16.01
CA ASP A 169 -9.16 8.04 -17.02
C ASP A 169 -9.60 9.47 -17.38
N LYS A 170 -8.90 10.50 -16.88
CA LYS A 170 -9.29 11.91 -17.01
C LYS A 170 -8.11 12.75 -17.51
N LEU A 171 -7.94 12.82 -18.82
CA LEU A 171 -6.99 13.74 -19.46
C LEU A 171 -7.18 15.19 -18.98
N THR A 172 -6.10 15.96 -18.90
CA THR A 172 -6.19 17.42 -18.76
C THR A 172 -6.63 18.06 -20.08
N PRO A 173 -7.22 19.28 -20.09
CA PRO A 173 -7.55 19.97 -21.33
C PRO A 173 -6.36 20.14 -22.28
N ILE A 174 -5.15 20.33 -21.72
CA ILE A 174 -3.90 20.40 -22.50
C ILE A 174 -3.52 19.02 -23.07
N ALA A 175 -3.62 17.94 -22.28
CA ALA A 175 -3.37 16.59 -22.77
C ALA A 175 -4.37 16.18 -23.87
N TRP A 176 -5.63 16.58 -23.76
CA TRP A 176 -6.65 16.37 -24.79
C TRP A 176 -6.32 17.13 -26.10
N VAL A 177 -5.94 18.41 -26.02
CA VAL A 177 -5.49 19.18 -27.20
C VAL A 177 -4.23 18.56 -27.82
N LYS A 178 -3.25 18.13 -27.00
CA LYS A 178 -2.05 17.42 -27.45
C LYS A 178 -2.39 16.14 -28.22
N LYS A 179 -3.28 15.30 -27.68
CA LYS A 179 -3.76 14.07 -28.33
C LYS A 179 -4.47 14.37 -29.66
N MET A 180 -5.30 15.41 -29.71
CA MET A 180 -5.95 15.87 -30.95
C MET A 180 -4.95 16.41 -32.01
N MET A 181 -3.74 16.81 -31.60
CA MET A 181 -2.65 17.23 -32.48
C MET A 181 -1.64 16.11 -32.80
N GLY A 182 -1.90 14.86 -32.37
CA GLY A 182 -1.04 13.71 -32.66
C GLY A 182 0.18 13.56 -31.73
N PHE A 183 0.26 14.33 -30.63
CA PHE A 183 1.26 14.09 -29.58
C PHE A 183 0.80 12.96 -28.64
N GLY A 184 1.76 12.25 -28.04
CA GLY A 184 1.48 11.22 -27.04
C GLY A 184 0.64 11.74 -25.86
N GLU A 185 -0.29 10.89 -25.39
CA GLU A 185 -1.09 11.17 -24.20
C GLU A 185 -0.39 10.67 -22.92
N PRO A 186 -0.68 11.24 -21.75
CA PRO A 186 -0.12 10.73 -20.51
C PRO A 186 -0.72 9.38 -20.15
N PHE A 187 0.14 8.43 -19.76
CA PHE A 187 -0.28 7.08 -19.36
C PHE A 187 -0.91 7.04 -17.95
N ASP A 188 -0.58 8.04 -17.12
CA ASP A 188 -1.18 8.26 -15.81
C ASP A 188 -1.24 9.76 -15.49
N ARG A 189 -2.18 10.12 -14.60
CA ARG A 189 -2.37 11.48 -14.09
C ARG A 189 -2.67 11.44 -12.61
N HIS A 190 -2.00 12.31 -11.86
CA HIS A 190 -2.30 12.56 -10.46
C HIS A 190 -2.72 14.02 -10.22
N ASP A 191 -3.75 14.19 -9.38
CA ASP A 191 -4.13 15.47 -8.79
C ASP A 191 -3.64 15.51 -7.34
N TRP A 192 -2.82 16.50 -6.99
CA TRP A 192 -2.29 16.72 -5.65
C TRP A 192 -2.87 18.01 -5.06
N THR A 193 -3.06 18.06 -3.74
CA THR A 193 -3.47 19.28 -3.01
C THR A 193 -2.32 19.70 -2.11
N VAL A 194 -1.75 20.86 -2.41
CA VAL A 194 -0.68 21.51 -1.65
C VAL A 194 -1.32 22.45 -0.63
N LEU A 195 -0.80 22.46 0.60
CA LEU A 195 -1.14 23.40 1.66
C LEU A 195 0.02 24.38 1.82
N ARG A 196 -0.23 25.67 1.60
CA ARG A 196 0.76 26.76 1.79
C ARG A 196 0.81 27.21 3.26
N ALA A 197 1.83 27.98 3.62
CA ALA A 197 2.02 28.51 4.98
C ALA A 197 0.88 29.44 5.46
N ASP A 198 0.17 30.09 4.54
CA ASP A 198 -1.03 30.89 4.83
C ASP A 198 -2.31 30.04 5.01
N ASN A 199 -2.19 28.70 4.94
CA ASN A 199 -3.26 27.70 4.93
C ASN A 199 -4.13 27.67 3.67
N THR A 200 -3.75 28.38 2.59
CA THR A 200 -4.42 28.20 1.29
C THR A 200 -4.12 26.82 0.71
N GLN A 201 -5.14 26.24 0.04
CA GLN A 201 -5.05 24.93 -0.59
C GLN A 201 -5.06 25.08 -2.11
N VAL A 202 -3.99 24.64 -2.77
CA VAL A 202 -3.85 24.73 -4.22
C VAL A 202 -3.78 23.32 -4.81
N ARG A 203 -4.69 23.05 -5.76
CA ARG A 203 -4.63 21.80 -6.52
C ARG A 203 -3.55 21.90 -7.60
N TYR A 204 -2.62 20.97 -7.60
CA TYR A 204 -1.69 20.69 -8.68
C TYR A 204 -2.21 19.53 -9.54
N VAL A 205 -1.81 19.51 -10.80
CA VAL A 205 -2.00 18.37 -11.70
C VAL A 205 -0.65 17.95 -12.26
N ILE A 206 -0.39 16.64 -12.21
CA ILE A 206 0.82 15.98 -12.68
C ILE A 206 0.37 15.01 -13.77
N ASP A 207 0.82 15.23 -15.01
CA ASP A 207 0.66 14.28 -16.11
C ASP A 207 1.99 13.53 -16.29
N TYR A 208 1.95 12.19 -16.38
CA TYR A 208 3.12 11.33 -16.62
C TYR A 208 3.10 10.79 -18.06
N TYR A 209 4.22 10.90 -18.77
CA TYR A 209 4.38 10.48 -20.16
C TYR A 209 5.53 9.49 -20.29
N PHE A 210 5.36 8.49 -21.16
CA PHE A 210 6.38 7.49 -21.49
C PHE A 210 6.99 7.82 -22.86
N ASP A 211 8.22 7.38 -23.09
CA ASP A 211 9.04 7.72 -24.25
C ASP A 211 9.89 6.49 -24.63
N ASP A 212 9.37 5.71 -25.57
CA ASP A 212 9.94 4.40 -25.96
C ASP A 212 11.41 4.53 -26.42
N ASP A 213 11.74 5.58 -27.18
CA ASP A 213 13.10 5.88 -27.66
C ASP A 213 14.11 6.14 -26.52
N LYS A 214 13.63 6.49 -25.31
CA LYS A 214 14.46 6.68 -24.11
C LYS A 214 14.53 5.45 -23.22
N SER A 215 13.66 4.46 -23.38
CA SER A 215 13.68 3.22 -22.56
C SER A 215 15.04 2.50 -22.61
N ALA A 216 15.69 2.49 -23.77
CA ALA A 216 17.04 1.93 -23.96
C ALA A 216 18.17 2.69 -23.24
N GLN A 217 17.86 3.79 -22.53
CA GLN A 217 18.80 4.55 -21.69
C GLN A 217 18.46 4.50 -20.20
N ASP A 218 17.39 3.80 -19.82
CA ASP A 218 17.02 3.59 -18.42
C ASP A 218 18.01 2.63 -17.74
N GLN A 219 18.26 2.88 -16.47
CA GLN A 219 18.97 1.95 -15.59
C GLN A 219 18.03 1.63 -14.43
N VAL A 220 18.10 0.39 -13.92
CA VAL A 220 17.36 0.00 -12.70
C VAL A 220 17.74 0.98 -11.58
N PRO A 221 16.80 1.79 -11.06
CA PRO A 221 17.12 2.74 -10.03
C PRO A 221 17.25 2.02 -8.69
N GLU A 222 18.17 2.51 -7.88
CA GLU A 222 18.10 2.28 -6.44
C GLU A 222 16.92 3.08 -5.88
N LEU A 223 16.50 2.75 -4.65
CA LEU A 223 15.29 3.25 -3.99
C LEU A 223 15.14 4.79 -4.00
N HIS A 224 16.25 5.50 -4.20
CA HIS A 224 16.40 6.95 -4.09
C HIS A 224 17.15 7.62 -5.25
N SER A 225 17.62 6.88 -6.28
CA SER A 225 18.33 7.47 -7.43
C SER A 225 17.35 7.99 -8.50
N ALA A 226 17.09 9.30 -8.49
CA ALA A 226 15.98 9.88 -9.24
C ALA A 226 16.27 10.14 -10.74
N ASP A 227 17.51 10.15 -11.19
CA ASP A 227 17.91 10.47 -12.58
C ASP A 227 17.99 9.24 -13.51
N LYS A 228 18.11 8.03 -12.95
CA LYS A 228 18.37 6.77 -13.69
C LYS A 228 17.24 6.32 -14.63
N VAL A 229 16.02 6.87 -14.49
CA VAL A 229 14.89 6.63 -15.41
C VAL A 229 14.58 7.88 -16.23
N LYS A 230 14.72 7.76 -17.55
CA LYS A 230 14.63 8.80 -18.58
C LYS A 230 13.44 8.62 -19.51
N SER A 231 12.93 7.40 -19.70
CA SER A 231 11.69 7.14 -20.45
C SER A 231 10.48 7.83 -19.80
N ILE A 232 10.41 7.83 -18.47
CA ILE A 232 9.35 8.47 -17.71
C ILE A 232 9.66 9.96 -17.53
N SER A 233 8.85 10.79 -18.19
CA SER A 233 8.81 12.24 -17.99
C SER A 233 7.51 12.64 -17.29
N MET A 234 7.54 13.76 -16.56
CA MET A 234 6.38 14.24 -15.78
C MET A 234 6.32 15.77 -15.78
N TYR A 235 5.11 16.31 -15.71
CA TYR A 235 4.89 17.76 -15.68
C TYR A 235 3.84 18.19 -14.65
N ALA A 236 4.32 18.46 -13.43
CA ALA A 236 3.57 19.06 -12.35
C ALA A 236 3.33 20.57 -12.58
N ARG A 237 2.13 21.05 -12.27
CA ARG A 237 1.74 22.46 -12.39
C ARG A 237 0.41 22.76 -11.67
N PRO A 238 0.14 24.00 -11.24
CA PRO A 238 -1.15 24.39 -10.67
C PRO A 238 -2.32 24.03 -11.59
N ALA A 239 -3.47 23.66 -11.04
CA ALA A 239 -4.71 23.45 -11.77
C ALA A 239 -5.38 24.80 -12.10
N VAL A 240 -6.01 24.94 -13.27
CA VAL A 240 -6.63 26.21 -13.70
C VAL A 240 -8.03 26.34 -13.09
N ASP A 241 -8.06 26.34 -11.76
CA ASP A 241 -9.26 26.33 -10.92
C ASP A 241 -9.54 27.72 -10.31
N SER A 242 -8.53 28.60 -10.32
CA SER A 242 -8.59 29.96 -9.79
C SER A 242 -7.78 30.92 -10.66
N VAL A 243 -8.06 32.22 -10.54
CA VAL A 243 -7.29 33.26 -11.25
C VAL A 243 -5.83 33.27 -10.81
N GLY A 244 -5.55 33.03 -9.52
CA GLY A 244 -4.18 32.92 -9.01
C GLY A 244 -3.41 31.78 -9.69
N ALA A 245 -4.00 30.58 -9.77
CA ALA A 245 -3.35 29.44 -10.42
C ALA A 245 -3.22 29.58 -11.95
N LEU A 246 -4.04 30.42 -12.59
CA LEU A 246 -3.83 30.84 -13.99
C LEU A 246 -2.66 31.82 -14.13
N VAL A 247 -2.55 32.79 -13.21
CA VAL A 247 -1.41 33.71 -13.16
C VAL A 247 -0.11 32.95 -12.89
N ASP A 248 -0.11 31.98 -11.96
CA ASP A 248 1.03 31.09 -11.69
C ASP A 248 1.48 30.32 -12.94
N ARG A 249 0.54 29.92 -13.83
CA ARG A 249 0.87 29.30 -15.13
C ARG A 249 1.47 30.24 -16.17
N ILE A 250 1.34 31.55 -16.00
CA ILE A 250 1.92 32.56 -16.90
C ILE A 250 3.21 33.12 -16.31
N LYS A 251 3.22 33.38 -14.99
CA LYS A 251 4.38 33.88 -14.23
C LYS A 251 5.55 32.91 -14.31
N PHE A 252 5.35 31.63 -13.98
CA PHE A 252 6.44 30.65 -13.85
C PHE A 252 7.39 30.62 -15.07
N PRO A 253 6.94 30.33 -16.31
CA PRO A 253 7.86 30.26 -17.46
C PRO A 253 8.52 31.59 -17.81
N VAL A 254 7.90 32.73 -17.47
CA VAL A 254 8.46 34.07 -17.68
C VAL A 254 9.57 34.35 -16.66
N MET A 255 9.35 34.03 -15.38
CA MET A 255 10.34 34.17 -14.31
C MET A 255 11.55 33.26 -14.57
N SER A 256 11.34 31.96 -14.84
CA SER A 256 12.42 31.02 -15.14
C SER A 256 13.29 31.45 -16.33
N PHE A 257 12.70 32.09 -17.33
CA PHE A 257 13.44 32.64 -18.48
C PHE A 257 14.22 33.92 -18.14
N ILE A 258 13.64 34.84 -17.35
CA ILE A 258 14.27 36.11 -16.97
C ILE A 258 15.41 35.90 -15.96
N GLU A 259 15.20 35.04 -14.97
CA GLU A 259 16.12 34.82 -13.85
C GLU A 259 17.19 33.77 -14.17
N GLY A 260 17.14 33.16 -15.36
CA GLY A 260 18.09 32.14 -15.81
C GLY A 260 18.10 30.87 -14.94
N MET A 261 17.00 30.61 -14.22
CA MET A 261 16.95 29.55 -13.21
C MET A 261 17.15 28.18 -13.85
N THR A 262 18.07 27.41 -13.26
CA THR A 262 18.11 25.96 -13.42
C THR A 262 16.82 25.34 -12.90
N GLY A 263 16.43 24.19 -13.46
CA GLY A 263 15.28 23.42 -12.99
C GLY A 263 15.43 22.92 -11.53
N PRO A 264 14.42 22.20 -11.01
CA PRO A 264 14.43 21.70 -9.64
C PRO A 264 15.67 20.84 -9.35
N ASP A 265 16.27 21.03 -8.18
CA ASP A 265 17.45 20.25 -7.75
C ASP A 265 17.04 18.84 -7.29
N ILE A 266 16.89 17.96 -8.27
CA ILE A 266 16.59 16.55 -8.09
C ILE A 266 17.74 15.85 -7.32
N THR A 267 18.99 16.27 -7.53
CA THR A 267 20.18 15.64 -6.96
C THR A 267 20.27 15.85 -5.45
N ALA A 268 20.07 17.09 -4.98
CA ALA A 268 20.01 17.39 -3.55
C ALA A 268 18.85 16.64 -2.86
N ARG A 269 17.74 16.42 -3.58
CA ARG A 269 16.61 15.66 -3.06
C ARG A 269 16.91 14.17 -2.91
N SER A 270 17.52 13.52 -3.92
CA SER A 270 17.99 12.13 -3.80
C SER A 270 18.91 11.93 -2.58
N ALA A 271 19.89 12.82 -2.42
CA ALA A 271 20.85 12.76 -1.30
C ALA A 271 20.22 12.98 0.09
N LEU A 272 19.00 13.55 0.19
CA LEU A 272 18.24 13.61 1.44
C LEU A 272 17.54 12.29 1.77
N VAL A 273 17.11 11.52 0.77
CA VAL A 273 16.45 10.23 1.00
C VAL A 273 17.48 9.13 1.28
N GLU A 274 18.62 9.14 0.60
CA GLU A 274 19.74 8.19 0.85
C GLU A 274 20.21 8.23 2.31
N ARG A 275 20.48 9.43 2.85
CA ARG A 275 20.89 9.63 4.25
C ARG A 275 19.85 9.23 5.29
N ALA A 276 18.58 9.09 4.92
CA ALA A 276 17.53 8.65 5.84
C ALA A 276 17.50 7.11 6.00
N GLN A 277 18.32 6.38 5.24
CA GLN A 277 18.22 4.93 5.06
C GLN A 277 19.51 4.17 5.43
N GLU A 278 20.65 4.85 5.61
CA GLU A 278 21.97 4.23 5.87
C GLU A 278 22.13 3.56 7.27
N GLU A 279 21.21 3.77 8.22
CA GLU A 279 21.28 3.20 9.59
C GLU A 279 20.59 1.83 9.74
N LYS A 280 20.94 0.85 8.89
CA LYS A 280 20.68 -0.58 9.15
C LYS A 280 21.89 -1.46 8.81
N ASP A 281 22.58 -1.95 9.84
CA ASP A 281 23.55 -3.05 9.75
C ASP A 281 22.83 -4.37 9.37
N ALA A 282 22.57 -4.55 8.07
CA ALA A 282 21.90 -5.75 7.57
C ALA A 282 22.76 -7.02 7.78
N PRO A 283 22.21 -8.11 8.36
CA PRO A 283 22.99 -9.32 8.62
C PRO A 283 23.38 -10.05 7.33
N GLU A 284 24.60 -10.58 7.30
CA GLU A 284 25.16 -11.32 6.15
C GLU A 284 24.19 -12.41 5.66
N PRO A 285 23.74 -12.39 4.38
CA PRO A 285 22.71 -13.31 3.90
C PRO A 285 23.14 -14.79 4.01
N LEU A 286 22.17 -15.69 4.07
CA LEU A 286 22.43 -17.12 3.86
C LEU A 286 22.54 -17.43 2.36
N SER A 287 23.14 -18.57 2.00
CA SER A 287 22.96 -19.09 0.64
C SER A 287 21.58 -19.73 0.48
N VAL A 288 21.03 -19.67 -0.74
CA VAL A 288 19.75 -20.33 -1.10
C VAL A 288 19.74 -21.81 -0.69
N GLN A 289 20.85 -22.52 -0.91
CA GLN A 289 20.99 -23.94 -0.56
C GLN A 289 20.85 -24.17 0.96
N GLU A 290 21.50 -23.36 1.80
CA GLU A 290 21.37 -23.47 3.26
C GLU A 290 19.94 -23.18 3.74
N VAL A 291 19.25 -22.23 3.08
CA VAL A 291 17.85 -21.92 3.36
C VAL A 291 16.94 -23.08 2.97
N GLU A 292 17.06 -23.61 1.76
CA GLU A 292 16.26 -24.76 1.28
C GLU A 292 16.50 -26.01 2.13
N ASP A 293 17.75 -26.36 2.43
CA ASP A 293 18.09 -27.52 3.27
C ASP A 293 17.58 -27.35 4.70
N THR A 294 17.67 -26.14 5.26
CA THR A 294 17.14 -25.86 6.61
C THR A 294 15.62 -25.94 6.64
N PHE A 295 14.91 -25.36 5.66
CA PHE A 295 13.46 -25.49 5.56
C PHE A 295 13.02 -26.94 5.32
N ALA A 296 13.73 -27.72 4.50
CA ALA A 296 13.48 -29.15 4.31
C ALA A 296 13.63 -29.93 5.62
N LYS A 297 14.71 -29.66 6.38
CA LYS A 297 15.00 -30.28 7.67
C LYS A 297 13.99 -29.89 8.76
N VAL A 298 13.54 -28.63 8.81
CA VAL A 298 12.43 -28.19 9.69
C VAL A 298 11.13 -28.89 9.30
N LYS A 299 10.81 -28.92 8.00
CA LYS A 299 9.58 -29.51 7.46
C LYS A 299 9.47 -31.02 7.73
N SER A 300 10.58 -31.75 7.68
CA SER A 300 10.63 -33.18 8.01
C SER A 300 10.63 -33.44 9.52
N THR A 301 11.43 -32.70 10.29
CA THR A 301 11.66 -32.97 11.72
C THR A 301 10.50 -32.48 12.60
N CYS A 302 9.99 -31.27 12.32
CA CYS A 302 8.95 -30.62 13.13
C CYS A 302 7.52 -30.89 12.62
N LYS A 303 7.35 -31.91 11.76
CA LYS A 303 6.07 -32.27 11.14
C LYS A 303 4.94 -32.43 12.15
N ASN A 304 5.20 -33.08 13.28
CA ASN A 304 4.19 -33.34 14.30
C ASN A 304 3.75 -32.05 15.00
N CYS A 305 4.70 -31.20 15.42
CA CYS A 305 4.39 -29.90 16.03
C CYS A 305 3.63 -28.97 15.07
N MET A 306 3.98 -28.97 13.78
CA MET A 306 3.20 -28.25 12.75
C MET A 306 1.79 -28.82 12.53
N GLN A 307 1.56 -30.09 12.83
CA GLN A 307 0.22 -30.69 12.81
C GLN A 307 -0.55 -30.34 14.08
N GLU A 308 0.07 -30.41 15.26
CA GLU A 308 -0.50 -30.03 16.55
C GLU A 308 -0.99 -28.57 16.56
N VAL A 309 -0.19 -27.64 16.03
CA VAL A 309 -0.59 -26.22 15.84
C VAL A 309 -1.81 -26.08 14.92
N LYS A 310 -2.01 -26.98 13.96
CA LYS A 310 -3.16 -26.97 13.03
C LYS A 310 -4.39 -27.70 13.57
N THR A 311 -4.26 -28.48 14.64
CA THR A 311 -5.36 -29.29 15.22
C THR A 311 -5.65 -28.99 16.69
N CYS A 312 -5.02 -27.95 17.26
CA CYS A 312 -5.30 -27.49 18.62
C CYS A 312 -6.74 -26.98 18.75
N SER A 313 -7.37 -27.19 19.90
CA SER A 313 -8.81 -26.91 20.09
C SER A 313 -9.14 -25.74 21.01
N ASN A 314 -8.12 -25.11 21.62
CA ASN A 314 -8.25 -24.00 22.56
C ASN A 314 -6.90 -23.29 22.75
N ASP A 315 -6.95 -22.04 23.22
CA ASP A 315 -5.82 -21.11 23.31
C ASP A 315 -4.61 -21.66 24.08
N VAL A 316 -4.85 -22.45 25.14
CA VAL A 316 -3.79 -23.08 25.94
C VAL A 316 -3.07 -24.16 25.13
N GLN A 317 -3.82 -25.06 24.47
CA GLN A 317 -3.23 -26.06 23.58
C GLN A 317 -2.52 -25.42 22.38
N CYS A 318 -3.09 -24.37 21.79
CA CYS A 318 -2.49 -23.70 20.65
C CYS A 318 -1.18 -22.98 21.03
N SER A 319 -1.16 -22.30 22.18
CA SER A 319 0.07 -21.70 22.73
C SER A 319 1.15 -22.76 23.01
N GLN A 320 0.79 -23.87 23.66
CA GLN A 320 1.72 -24.97 23.95
C GLN A 320 2.28 -25.61 22.66
N ALA A 321 1.44 -25.85 21.66
CA ALA A 321 1.87 -26.38 20.37
C ALA A 321 2.77 -25.40 19.60
N ALA A 322 2.48 -24.09 19.68
CA ALA A 322 3.31 -23.05 19.07
C ALA A 322 4.70 -22.97 19.72
N MET A 323 4.78 -22.98 21.05
CA MET A 323 6.07 -23.04 21.77
C MET A 323 6.85 -24.33 21.46
N ALA A 324 6.16 -25.48 21.36
CA ALA A 324 6.79 -26.75 20.98
C ALA A 324 7.36 -26.70 19.54
N LEU A 325 6.64 -26.05 18.61
CA LEU A 325 7.11 -25.83 17.24
C LEU A 325 8.32 -24.87 17.21
N GLN A 326 8.27 -23.73 17.93
CA GLN A 326 9.39 -22.80 18.05
C GLN A 326 10.64 -23.48 18.62
N LEU A 327 10.51 -24.30 19.67
CA LEU A 327 11.63 -25.08 20.23
C LEU A 327 12.14 -26.14 19.25
N CYS A 328 11.26 -26.80 18.49
CA CYS A 328 11.68 -27.73 17.44
C CYS A 328 12.48 -27.03 16.32
N MET A 329 12.02 -25.86 15.88
CA MET A 329 12.73 -25.01 14.92
C MET A 329 14.06 -24.51 15.49
N GLY A 330 14.09 -24.05 16.74
CA GLY A 330 15.29 -23.55 17.40
C GLY A 330 16.39 -24.62 17.53
N ARG A 331 16.01 -25.88 17.79
CA ARG A 331 16.96 -27.03 17.80
C ARG A 331 17.62 -27.30 16.44
N ILE A 332 17.11 -26.71 15.36
CA ILE A 332 17.66 -26.83 14.01
C ILE A 332 18.41 -25.55 13.60
N ILE A 333 17.82 -24.38 13.90
CA ILE A 333 18.26 -23.05 13.44
C ILE A 333 19.25 -22.39 14.42
N CYS A 334 18.95 -22.40 15.72
CA CYS A 334 19.76 -21.79 16.78
C CYS A 334 20.05 -22.79 17.93
N PRO A 335 20.76 -23.91 17.67
CA PRO A 335 20.89 -25.01 18.63
C PRO A 335 21.44 -24.64 20.01
N PRO A 336 22.43 -23.73 20.17
CA PRO A 336 22.91 -23.30 21.49
C PRO A 336 21.82 -22.61 22.31
N GLN A 337 21.03 -21.73 21.69
CA GLN A 337 19.94 -21.00 22.34
C GLN A 337 18.79 -21.94 22.72
N ALA A 338 18.40 -22.85 21.82
CA ALA A 338 17.38 -23.85 22.11
C ALA A 338 17.80 -24.87 23.20
N ALA A 339 19.10 -25.16 23.31
CA ALA A 339 19.65 -25.94 24.42
C ALA A 339 19.63 -25.16 25.75
N ALA A 340 19.96 -23.85 25.72
CA ALA A 340 19.87 -22.98 26.88
C ALA A 340 18.41 -22.85 27.39
N PHE A 341 17.45 -22.64 26.49
CA PHE A 341 16.02 -22.60 26.83
C PHE A 341 15.51 -23.94 27.38
N THR A 342 15.89 -25.07 26.78
CA THR A 342 15.56 -26.40 27.34
C THR A 342 16.07 -26.53 28.78
N LYS A 343 17.31 -26.10 29.05
CA LYS A 343 17.90 -26.14 30.40
C LYS A 343 17.24 -25.15 31.39
N ALA A 344 16.75 -24.00 30.92
CA ALA A 344 16.03 -23.04 31.77
C ALA A 344 14.66 -23.58 32.21
N LEU A 345 13.94 -24.28 31.31
CA LEU A 345 12.70 -24.98 31.65
C LEU A 345 12.92 -26.02 32.76
N ASP A 346 14.06 -26.74 32.74
CA ASP A 346 14.43 -27.71 33.77
C ASP A 346 14.74 -27.06 35.14
N SER A 347 15.07 -25.76 35.21
CA SER A 347 15.38 -25.07 36.47
C SER A 347 14.18 -24.40 37.14
N GLY A 348 13.07 -24.17 36.43
CA GLY A 348 11.86 -23.56 36.98
C GLY A 348 12.00 -22.09 37.43
N ASP A 349 13.05 -21.40 36.98
CA ASP A 349 13.26 -19.97 37.20
C ASP A 349 12.63 -19.21 36.03
N GLU A 350 11.48 -18.59 36.28
CA GLU A 350 10.71 -17.83 35.28
C GLU A 350 11.58 -16.78 34.56
N THR A 351 12.47 -16.10 35.28
CA THR A 351 13.33 -15.05 34.69
C THR A 351 14.41 -15.64 33.78
N ALA A 352 14.92 -16.84 34.09
CA ALA A 352 15.85 -17.55 33.23
C ALA A 352 15.15 -18.20 32.02
N VAL A 353 13.90 -18.63 32.18
CA VAL A 353 13.06 -19.18 31.10
C VAL A 353 12.75 -18.08 30.07
N ASP A 354 12.28 -16.91 30.51
CA ASP A 354 11.92 -15.79 29.64
C ASP A 354 13.14 -15.29 28.84
N ALA A 355 14.27 -15.03 29.51
CA ALA A 355 15.48 -14.55 28.84
C ALA A 355 16.07 -15.57 27.85
N ALA A 356 15.94 -16.88 28.14
CA ALA A 356 16.38 -17.93 27.22
C ALA A 356 15.40 -18.15 26.06
N PHE A 357 14.09 -17.91 26.27
CA PHE A 357 13.08 -17.90 25.21
C PHE A 357 13.29 -16.74 24.24
N GLU A 358 13.50 -15.52 24.76
CA GLU A 358 13.81 -14.32 23.97
C GLU A 358 15.07 -14.55 23.11
N ALA A 359 16.16 -15.02 23.71
CA ALA A 359 17.39 -15.35 22.98
C ALA A 359 17.21 -16.44 21.90
N MET A 360 16.33 -17.42 22.12
CA MET A 360 15.97 -18.41 21.10
C MET A 360 15.14 -17.78 19.97
N ASN A 361 14.17 -16.93 20.31
CA ASN A 361 13.28 -16.26 19.36
C ASN A 361 14.05 -15.29 18.45
N SER A 362 14.94 -14.45 19.00
CA SER A 362 15.82 -13.60 18.18
C SER A 362 16.73 -14.39 17.25
N GLY A 363 17.11 -15.62 17.64
CA GLY A 363 17.83 -16.56 16.77
C GLY A 363 17.00 -17.11 15.61
N LEU A 364 15.68 -17.24 15.79
CA LEU A 364 14.74 -17.60 14.72
C LEU A 364 14.44 -16.40 13.80
N GLU A 365 14.26 -15.21 14.37
CA GLU A 365 14.03 -13.96 13.64
C GLU A 365 15.23 -13.59 12.76
N LEU A 366 16.45 -13.68 13.30
CA LEU A 366 17.68 -13.48 12.52
C LEU A 366 17.82 -14.48 11.36
N PHE A 367 17.41 -15.73 11.55
CA PHE A 367 17.37 -16.71 10.45
C PHE A 367 16.31 -16.34 9.41
N GLN A 368 15.13 -15.88 9.84
CA GLN A 368 14.06 -15.43 8.94
C GLN A 368 14.50 -14.25 8.08
N GLU A 369 15.16 -13.24 8.68
CA GLU A 369 15.70 -12.08 7.96
C GLU A 369 16.78 -12.49 6.94
N ARG A 370 17.80 -13.24 7.38
CA ARG A 370 18.88 -13.71 6.51
C ARG A 370 18.39 -14.64 5.39
N SER A 371 17.32 -15.40 5.63
CA SER A 371 16.64 -16.23 4.63
C SER A 371 15.84 -15.39 3.64
N ALA A 372 15.15 -14.34 4.09
CA ALA A 372 14.39 -13.46 3.20
C ALA A 372 15.31 -12.78 2.18
N SER A 373 16.47 -12.28 2.61
CA SER A 373 17.50 -11.72 1.72
C SER A 373 17.98 -12.73 0.67
N ALA A 374 18.29 -13.97 1.08
CA ALA A 374 18.71 -15.04 0.18
C ALA A 374 17.65 -15.38 -0.88
N MET A 375 16.38 -15.47 -0.45
CA MET A 375 15.25 -15.77 -1.33
C MET A 375 14.93 -14.58 -2.28
N GLN A 376 15.17 -13.34 -1.86
CA GLN A 376 15.06 -12.16 -2.73
C GLN A 376 16.16 -12.13 -3.80
N GLU A 377 17.40 -12.50 -3.47
CA GLU A 377 18.45 -12.68 -4.47
C GLU A 377 18.08 -13.75 -5.51
N GLN A 378 17.45 -14.85 -5.09
CA GLN A 378 16.92 -15.84 -6.02
C GLN A 378 15.79 -15.26 -6.89
N ALA A 379 14.84 -14.52 -6.30
CA ALA A 379 13.74 -13.90 -7.03
C ALA A 379 14.22 -12.93 -8.13
N VAL A 380 15.28 -12.15 -7.85
CA VAL A 380 15.94 -11.27 -8.83
C VAL A 380 16.62 -12.10 -9.93
N ARG A 381 17.40 -13.12 -9.58
CA ARG A 381 18.05 -14.01 -10.56
C ARG A 381 17.03 -14.73 -11.47
N GLU A 382 15.91 -15.19 -10.91
CA GLU A 382 14.82 -15.82 -11.66
C GLU A 382 14.00 -14.83 -12.50
N SER A 383 13.99 -13.52 -12.19
CA SER A 383 13.42 -12.51 -13.10
C SER A 383 14.36 -12.20 -14.26
N LEU A 384 15.64 -11.96 -13.96
CA LEU A 384 16.67 -11.67 -14.97
C LEU A 384 16.91 -12.83 -15.95
N ALA A 385 16.44 -14.04 -15.65
CA ALA A 385 16.48 -15.20 -16.53
C ALA A 385 15.23 -15.39 -17.41
N LYS A 386 14.21 -14.53 -17.29
CA LYS A 386 12.98 -14.54 -18.12
C LYS A 386 12.98 -13.49 -19.24
N ASN A 387 13.87 -12.50 -19.14
CA ASN A 387 14.06 -11.39 -20.07
C ASN A 387 15.24 -11.64 -21.02
#